data_AF-A0A7W5NLQ4-F1
#
_entry.id   AF-A0A7W5NLQ4-F1
#
_cell.length_a   1.000
_cell.length_b   1.000
_cell.length_c   1.000
_cell.angle_alpha   90.00
_cell.angle_beta   90.00
_cell.angle_gamma   90.00
#
_symmetry.space_group_name_H-M   'P 1'
#
loop_
_entity.id
_entity.type
_entity.pdbx_description
1 polymer ?
#
loop_
_entity_poly.entity_id
_entity_poly.type
_entity_poly.pdbx_seq_one_letter_code
_entity_poly.pdbx_strand_id
1 'polypeptide(L)'
;MTKSIVARAQKQIPLESEEILLRARKFRVEVNGSFLNLDASGVVSGTTGKFTAYAAAHELPGPKDQMVDLSPKKVCIECILKAARSGAALVPR
;
A
#
# COMPACT_ATOMS: atom_id res chain seq x y z
N MET A 1 -29.69 -24.34 -6.27
CA MET A 1 -29.17 -23.93 -4.94
C MET A 1 -28.35 -22.66 -5.12
N THR A 2 -28.79 -21.56 -4.51
CA THR A 2 -28.12 -20.26 -4.59
C THR A 2 -26.87 -20.31 -3.69
N LYS A 3 -25.67 -20.38 -4.29
CA LYS A 3 -24.37 -20.54 -3.61
C LYS A 3 -23.84 -19.23 -3.00
N SER A 4 -24.71 -18.34 -2.56
CA SER A 4 -24.35 -16.97 -2.17
C SER A 4 -25.04 -16.54 -0.89
N ILE A 5 -24.27 -15.97 0.03
CA ILE A 5 -24.78 -15.23 1.18
C ILE A 5 -24.78 -13.74 0.82
N VAL A 6 -25.90 -13.06 1.07
CA VAL A 6 -26.04 -11.62 0.83
C VAL A 6 -26.55 -10.99 2.12
N ALA A 7 -25.71 -10.18 2.76
CA ALA A 7 -26.08 -9.34 3.90
C ALA A 7 -26.26 -7.89 3.43
N ARG A 8 -27.43 -7.29 3.70
CA ARG A 8 -27.74 -5.89 3.38
C ARG A 8 -28.40 -5.23 4.58
N ALA A 9 -28.03 -3.99 4.85
CA ALA A 9 -28.66 -3.15 5.86
C ALA A 9 -28.74 -1.71 5.37
N GLN A 10 -29.73 -0.95 5.85
CA GLN A 10 -29.88 0.47 5.52
C GLN A 10 -28.85 1.35 6.24
N LYS A 11 -28.41 0.92 7.44
CA LYS A 11 -27.51 1.71 8.31
C LYS A 11 -26.15 1.06 8.47
N GLN A 12 -26.09 -0.15 9.03
CA GLN A 12 -24.84 -0.85 9.32
C GLN A 12 -25.01 -2.36 9.37
N ILE A 13 -23.93 -3.08 9.08
CA ILE A 13 -23.80 -4.53 9.30
C ILE A 13 -22.64 -4.71 10.28
N PRO A 14 -22.90 -4.82 11.60
CA PRO A 14 -21.85 -5.03 12.58
C PRO A 14 -21.32 -6.47 12.51
N LEU A 15 -20.01 -6.63 12.57
CA LEU A 15 -19.33 -7.90 12.81
C LEU A 15 -18.49 -7.70 14.06
N GLU A 16 -18.86 -8.36 15.15
CA GLU A 16 -18.23 -8.21 16.46
C GLU A 16 -17.86 -9.59 17.00
N SER A 17 -16.58 -9.77 17.34
CA SER A 17 -15.99 -11.01 17.84
C SER A 17 -14.59 -10.70 18.37
N GLU A 18 -14.02 -11.59 19.18
CA GLU A 18 -12.60 -11.54 19.53
C GLU A 18 -11.71 -11.69 18.28
N GLU A 19 -12.11 -12.53 17.32
CA GLU A 19 -11.47 -12.69 16.02
C GLU A 19 -12.53 -12.79 14.90
N ILE A 20 -12.27 -12.12 13.78
CA ILE A 20 -13.08 -12.22 12.55
C ILE A 20 -12.19 -12.76 11.42
N LEU A 21 -12.34 -14.03 11.08
CA LEU A 21 -11.61 -14.69 9.99
C LEU A 21 -12.42 -14.64 8.69
N LEU A 22 -11.97 -13.85 7.71
CA LEU A 22 -12.54 -13.82 6.35
C LEU A 22 -11.62 -14.59 5.39
N ARG A 23 -12.05 -15.78 4.96
CA ARG A 23 -11.29 -16.62 4.01
C ARG A 23 -12.02 -16.73 2.67
N ALA A 24 -11.38 -16.28 1.61
CA ALA A 24 -11.91 -16.33 0.25
C ALA A 24 -10.80 -16.52 -0.79
N ARG A 25 -11.16 -16.98 -1.99
CA ARG A 25 -10.23 -17.03 -3.14
C ARG A 25 -9.96 -15.64 -3.75
N LYS A 26 -10.94 -14.75 -3.64
CA LYS A 26 -10.90 -13.35 -4.06
C LYS A 26 -11.68 -12.54 -3.03
N PHE A 27 -11.12 -11.43 -2.57
CA PHE A 27 -11.75 -10.53 -1.60
C PHE A 27 -11.73 -9.10 -2.13
N ARG A 28 -12.88 -8.43 -2.08
CA ARG A 28 -13.04 -7.06 -2.60
C ARG A 28 -13.86 -6.24 -1.62
N VAL A 29 -13.36 -5.06 -1.30
CA VAL A 29 -14.08 -4.03 -0.53
C VAL A 29 -14.16 -2.79 -1.40
N GLU A 30 -15.35 -2.20 -1.48
CA GLU A 30 -15.60 -0.98 -2.24
C GLU A 30 -16.41 -0.01 -1.40
N VAL A 31 -15.92 1.21 -1.25
CA VAL A 31 -16.59 2.26 -0.49
C VAL A 31 -16.37 3.58 -1.21
N ASN A 32 -17.44 4.13 -1.81
CA ASN A 32 -17.47 5.47 -2.38
C ASN A 32 -16.25 5.83 -3.26
N GLY A 33 -15.90 4.97 -4.23
CA GLY A 33 -14.74 5.17 -5.12
C GLY A 33 -13.39 4.76 -4.55
N SER A 34 -13.33 4.34 -3.28
CA SER A 34 -12.17 3.68 -2.68
C SER A 34 -12.33 2.16 -2.75
N PHE A 35 -11.24 1.44 -2.94
CA PHE A 35 -11.26 -0.01 -3.07
C PHE A 35 -10.04 -0.72 -2.48
N LEU A 36 -10.24 -1.98 -2.13
CA LEU A 36 -9.20 -2.95 -1.78
C LEU A 36 -9.53 -4.28 -2.46
N ASN A 37 -8.61 -4.78 -3.28
CA ASN A 37 -8.69 -6.07 -3.96
C ASN A 37 -7.55 -6.97 -3.47
N LEU A 38 -7.91 -8.17 -3.02
CA LEU A 38 -6.96 -9.23 -2.66
C LEU A 38 -7.26 -10.47 -3.48
N ASP A 39 -6.27 -10.93 -4.24
CA ASP A 39 -6.34 -12.20 -4.96
C ASP A 39 -4.94 -12.82 -5.12
N ALA A 40 -4.84 -13.87 -5.93
CA ALA A 40 -3.59 -14.59 -6.17
C ALA A 40 -2.49 -13.73 -6.83
N SER A 41 -2.84 -12.60 -7.46
CA SER A 41 -1.88 -11.67 -8.07
C SER A 41 -1.31 -10.66 -7.07
N GLY A 42 -1.94 -10.50 -5.91
CA GLY A 42 -1.47 -9.65 -4.83
C GLY A 42 -2.57 -8.78 -4.21
N VAL A 43 -2.13 -7.64 -3.68
CA VAL A 43 -2.98 -6.65 -3.01
C VAL A 43 -2.97 -5.35 -3.79
N VAL A 44 -4.14 -4.89 -4.22
CA VAL A 44 -4.30 -3.62 -4.92
C VAL A 44 -5.32 -2.76 -4.18
N SER A 45 -4.92 -1.57 -3.77
CA SER A 45 -5.79 -0.59 -3.13
C SER A 45 -5.71 0.74 -3.86
N GLY A 46 -6.81 1.49 -3.86
CA GLY A 46 -6.84 2.82 -4.47
C GLY A 46 -8.07 3.62 -4.07
N THR A 47 -8.07 4.89 -4.46
CA THR A 47 -9.21 5.79 -4.28
C THR A 47 -9.24 6.81 -5.40
N THR A 48 -10.43 7.30 -5.76
CA THR A 48 -10.59 8.43 -6.69
C THR A 48 -10.12 9.75 -6.09
N GLY A 49 -10.06 9.83 -4.76
CA GLY A 49 -9.60 11.01 -4.03
C GLY A 49 -8.11 10.97 -3.71
N LYS A 50 -7.75 11.59 -2.58
CA LYS A 50 -6.37 11.61 -2.09
C LYS A 50 -6.03 10.30 -1.37
N PHE A 51 -5.02 9.59 -1.85
CA PHE A 51 -4.41 8.47 -1.14
C PHE A 51 -3.31 8.99 -0.20
N THR A 52 -3.47 8.79 1.11
CA THR A 52 -2.44 9.15 2.10
C THR A 52 -1.87 7.88 2.71
N ALA A 53 -0.60 7.61 2.43
CA ALA A 53 0.13 6.50 3.04
C ALA A 53 0.98 7.01 4.21
N TYR A 54 0.75 6.45 5.40
CA TYR A 54 1.62 6.67 6.55
C TYR A 54 2.64 5.53 6.60
N ALA A 55 3.84 5.77 6.06
CA ALA A 55 4.93 4.82 6.17
C ALA A 55 5.61 5.00 7.55
N ALA A 56 5.49 4.00 8.43
CA ALA A 56 6.18 4.00 9.73
C ALA A 56 7.65 3.55 9.62
N ALA A 57 8.03 2.85 8.54
CA ALA A 57 9.39 2.40 8.32
C ALA A 57 9.70 2.39 6.82
N HIS A 58 10.67 3.19 6.40
CA HIS A 58 11.41 2.90 5.17
C HIS A 58 12.37 1.77 5.51
N GLU A 59 11.91 0.52 5.47
CA GLU A 59 12.85 -0.61 5.48
C GLU A 59 13.63 -0.56 4.17
N LEU A 60 14.89 -0.13 4.27
CA LEU A 60 15.81 -0.24 3.15
C LEU A 60 16.12 -1.73 2.94
N PRO A 61 15.94 -2.27 1.73
CA PRO A 61 16.37 -3.63 1.43
C PRO A 61 17.90 -3.72 1.63
N GLY A 62 18.32 -4.50 2.62
CA GLY A 62 19.74 -4.71 2.95
C GLY A 62 19.94 -5.18 4.40
N PRO A 63 21.16 -5.64 4.76
CA PRO A 63 21.50 -5.98 6.13
C PRO A 63 21.33 -4.75 7.05
N LYS A 64 20.52 -4.88 8.11
CA LYS A 64 20.20 -3.77 9.04
C LYS A 64 21.41 -3.32 9.88
N ASP A 65 22.46 -4.12 9.87
CA ASP A 65 23.72 -4.00 10.59
C ASP A 65 24.87 -3.51 9.70
N GLN A 66 24.63 -3.31 8.39
CA GLN A 66 25.65 -2.76 7.52
C GLN A 66 25.80 -1.26 7.78
N MET A 67 26.92 -0.89 8.42
CA MET A 67 27.30 0.52 8.57
C MET A 67 27.38 1.18 7.19
N VAL A 68 26.45 2.08 6.92
CA VAL A 68 26.49 2.92 5.72
C VAL A 68 27.40 4.11 5.99
N ASP A 69 28.42 4.28 5.14
CA ASP A 69 29.23 5.49 5.15
C ASP A 69 28.37 6.67 4.68
N LEU A 70 27.94 7.49 5.64
CA LEU A 70 27.16 8.72 5.43
C LEU A 70 28.04 9.91 5.06
N SER A 71 29.37 9.73 4.96
CA SER A 71 30.24 10.78 4.46
C SER A 71 29.73 11.21 3.08
N PRO A 72 29.55 12.52 2.83
CA PRO A 72 29.15 12.99 1.53
C PRO A 72 30.23 12.56 0.54
N LYS A 73 29.95 11.48 -0.20
CA LYS A 73 30.76 11.10 -1.35
C LYS A 73 30.78 12.33 -2.26
N LYS A 74 31.85 12.56 -3.00
CA LYS A 74 31.86 13.55 -4.08
C LYS A 74 30.86 13.06 -5.14
N VAL A 75 29.57 13.25 -4.89
CA VAL A 75 28.49 12.81 -5.76
C VAL A 75 28.40 13.86 -6.85
N CYS A 76 28.61 13.43 -8.09
CA CYS A 76 28.48 14.32 -9.23
C CYS A 76 27.06 14.90 -9.27
N ILE A 77 26.89 16.17 -9.66
CA ILE A 77 25.55 16.80 -9.73
C ILE A 77 24.61 15.97 -10.61
N GLU A 78 25.11 15.41 -11.70
CA GLU A 78 24.37 14.51 -12.58
C GLU A 78 23.92 13.21 -11.87
N CYS A 79 24.73 12.70 -10.95
CA CYS A 79 24.45 11.50 -10.17
C CYS A 79 23.31 11.78 -9.17
N ILE A 80 23.31 12.96 -8.55
CA ILE A 80 22.20 13.43 -7.69
C ILE A 80 20.93 13.58 -8.51
N LEU A 81 21.00 14.21 -9.68
CA LEU A 81 19.84 14.40 -10.56
C LEU A 81 19.29 13.06 -11.08
N LYS A 82 20.16 12.08 -11.38
CA LYS A 82 19.76 10.74 -11.80
C LYS A 82 19.11 9.96 -10.66
N ALA A 83 19.66 10.05 -9.44
CA ALA A 83 19.09 9.43 -8.25
C ALA A 83 17.73 10.04 -7.89
N ALA A 84 17.61 11.38 -7.95
CA ALA A 84 16.35 12.09 -7.75
C ALA A 84 15.29 11.67 -8.78
N ARG A 85 15.67 11.48 -10.05
CA ARG A 85 14.79 10.93 -11.09
C ARG A 85 14.38 9.48 -10.83
N SER A 86 15.24 8.67 -10.19
CA SER A 86 14.92 7.27 -9.90
C SER A 86 14.06 7.06 -8.65
N GLY A 87 14.05 8.04 -7.71
CA GLY A 87 13.42 7.89 -6.40
C GLY A 87 12.28 8.87 -6.08
N ALA A 88 12.07 9.93 -6.86
CA ALA A 88 11.03 10.92 -6.58
C ALA A 88 9.79 10.74 -7.48
N ALA A 89 8.60 10.81 -6.88
CA ALA A 89 7.33 10.75 -7.60
C ALA A 89 7.08 11.98 -8.52
N LEU A 90 7.72 13.12 -8.24
CA LEU A 90 7.73 14.32 -9.08
C LEU A 90 9.10 15.00 -8.98
N VAL A 91 9.70 15.34 -10.12
CA VAL A 91 10.96 16.09 -10.20
C VAL A 91 10.66 17.45 -10.85
N PRO A 92 10.93 18.59 -10.17
CA PRO A 92 10.89 19.91 -10.79
C PRO A 92 11.91 19.98 -11.93
N ARG A 93 11.50 20.55 -13.07
CA ARG A 93 12.38 20.74 -14.23
C ARG A 93 13.45 21.79 -13.98
#